data_AF-A0A8T7F8M2-F1
#
_entry.id   AF-A0A8T7F8M2-F1
#
_cell.length_a   1.000
_cell.length_b   1.000
_cell.length_c   1.000
_cell.angle_alpha   90.00
_cell.angle_beta   90.00
_cell.angle_gamma   90.00
#
_symmetry.space_group_name_H-M   'P 1'
#
loop_
_entity.id
_entity.type
_entity.pdbx_description
1 polymer ?
#
loop_
_entity_poly.entity_id
_entity_poly.type
_entity_poly.pdbx_seq_one_letter_code
_entity_poly.pdbx_strand_id
1 'polypeptide(L)'
;MPKKDYYHDVVARALIKDGWAITDEQVKVIVDERNLYIDLEATKDSTGLIILVEVKELDDVDSPVEALANAVGKYFLYRTSLNDKEINTPLYLAVSVAAYQGILSETIGKLAVTQGNILLLIFDPEQEEVVRWIP
;
A
#
# COMPACT_ATOMS: atom_id res chain seq x y z
N MET A 1 -17.53 5.25 -6.79
CA MET A 1 -16.42 4.77 -5.95
C MET A 1 -15.43 4.04 -6.86
N PRO A 2 -14.11 4.14 -6.61
CA PRO A 2 -13.12 3.39 -7.38
C PRO A 2 -13.39 1.89 -7.31
N LYS A 3 -12.92 1.15 -8.32
CA LYS A 3 -12.95 -0.31 -8.30
C LYS A 3 -11.86 -0.79 -7.33
N LYS A 4 -12.20 -1.73 -6.44
CA LYS A 4 -11.22 -2.41 -5.58
C LYS A 4 -10.13 -3.08 -6.42
N ASP A 5 -8.89 -2.97 -5.98
CA ASP A 5 -7.78 -3.76 -6.51
C ASP A 5 -8.00 -5.26 -6.22
N TYR A 6 -7.43 -6.15 -7.04
CA TYR A 6 -7.68 -7.60 -6.97
C TYR A 6 -7.38 -8.17 -5.57
N TYR A 7 -6.29 -7.72 -4.96
CA TYR A 7 -5.86 -8.15 -3.63
C TYR A 7 -6.47 -7.34 -2.48
N HIS A 8 -7.39 -6.41 -2.71
CA HIS A 8 -7.93 -5.53 -1.65
C HIS A 8 -8.44 -6.31 -0.44
N ASP A 9 -9.37 -7.25 -0.67
CA ASP A 9 -9.97 -8.00 0.43
C ASP A 9 -8.98 -9.01 1.05
N VAL A 10 -8.00 -9.48 0.28
CA VAL A 10 -6.91 -10.36 0.74
C VAL A 10 -6.02 -9.62 1.74
N VAL A 11 -5.60 -8.40 1.41
CA VAL A 11 -4.79 -7.55 2.30
C VAL A 11 -5.57 -7.17 3.56
N ALA A 12 -6.87 -6.85 3.43
CA ALA A 12 -7.72 -6.57 4.58
C ALA A 12 -7.77 -7.76 5.55
N ARG A 13 -7.95 -8.99 5.05
CA ARG A 13 -7.94 -10.20 5.88
C ARG A 13 -6.56 -10.47 6.50
N ALA A 14 -5.48 -10.23 5.74
CA ALA A 14 -4.12 -10.35 6.25
C ALA A 14 -3.84 -9.40 7.42
N LEU A 15 -4.27 -8.13 7.31
CA LEU A 15 -4.18 -7.15 8.38
C LEU A 15 -4.97 -7.58 9.62
N ILE A 16 -6.20 -8.07 9.43
CA ILE A 16 -7.05 -8.58 10.52
C ILE A 16 -6.37 -9.75 11.24
N LYS A 17 -5.78 -10.68 10.49
CA LYS A 17 -5.04 -11.82 11.04
C LYS A 17 -3.77 -11.39 11.79
N ASP A 18 -3.11 -10.32 11.34
CA ASP A 18 -2.00 -9.67 12.05
C ASP A 18 -2.45 -8.78 13.23
N GLY A 19 -3.74 -8.80 13.59
CA GLY A 19 -4.28 -8.10 14.76
C GLY A 19 -4.54 -6.60 14.55
N TRP A 20 -4.79 -6.19 13.31
CA TRP A 20 -5.29 -4.85 12.97
C TRP A 20 -6.81 -4.87 12.77
N ALA A 21 -7.48 -3.79 13.12
CA ALA A 21 -8.89 -3.56 12.77
C ALA A 21 -8.96 -2.66 11.54
N ILE A 22 -9.67 -3.06 10.48
CA ILE A 22 -9.97 -2.18 9.35
C ILE A 22 -11.01 -1.16 9.80
N THR A 23 -10.68 0.12 9.77
CA THR A 23 -11.53 1.22 10.25
C THR A 23 -12.26 1.93 9.13
N ASP A 24 -11.67 1.98 7.94
CA ASP A 24 -12.29 2.55 6.74
C ASP A 24 -11.73 1.90 5.47
N GLU A 25 -12.50 1.98 4.39
CA GLU A 25 -12.09 1.56 3.05
C GLU A 25 -12.32 2.69 2.04
N GLN A 26 -11.45 2.82 1.05
CA GLN A 26 -11.51 3.90 0.06
C GLN A 26 -11.45 5.30 0.72
N VAL A 27 -10.52 5.45 1.66
CA VAL A 27 -10.26 6.65 2.46
C VAL A 27 -10.06 7.83 1.53
N LYS A 28 -10.96 8.81 1.64
CA LYS A 28 -10.98 9.95 0.75
C LYS A 28 -10.08 11.08 1.26
N VAL A 29 -9.07 11.43 0.48
CA VAL A 29 -8.23 12.62 0.72
C VAL A 29 -8.55 13.68 -0.33
N ILE A 30 -8.98 14.87 0.10
CA ILE A 30 -9.38 15.96 -0.81
C ILE A 30 -8.25 16.98 -0.90
N VAL A 31 -7.70 17.16 -2.10
CA VAL A 31 -6.71 18.20 -2.43
C VAL A 31 -7.35 19.15 -3.42
N ASP A 32 -7.87 20.27 -2.91
CA ASP A 32 -8.65 21.27 -3.65
C ASP A 32 -9.74 20.62 -4.53
N GLU A 33 -9.56 20.62 -5.84
CA GLU A 33 -10.51 20.11 -6.83
C GLU A 33 -10.35 18.60 -7.13
N ARG A 34 -9.42 17.92 -6.45
CA ARG A 34 -9.09 16.51 -6.68
C ARG A 34 -9.42 15.65 -5.47
N ASN A 35 -10.01 14.49 -5.75
CA ASN A 35 -10.28 13.45 -4.77
C ASN A 35 -9.30 12.30 -4.99
N LEU A 36 -8.55 11.95 -3.95
CA LEU A 36 -7.72 10.76 -3.88
C LEU A 36 -8.43 9.73 -3.01
N TYR A 37 -8.19 8.45 -3.30
CA TYR A 37 -8.80 7.33 -2.60
C TYR A 37 -7.70 6.33 -2.27
N ILE A 38 -7.42 6.17 -0.97
CA ILE A 38 -6.48 5.20 -0.44
C ILE A 38 -7.28 3.95 -0.04
N ASP A 39 -6.77 2.77 -0.34
CA ASP A 39 -7.59 1.55 -0.27
C ASP A 39 -8.09 1.22 1.13
N LEU A 40 -7.23 1.28 2.15
CA LEU A 40 -7.56 0.88 3.52
C LEU A 40 -7.01 1.86 4.56
N GLU A 41 -7.79 2.05 5.64
CA GLU A 41 -7.30 2.50 6.94
C GLU A 41 -7.39 1.35 7.95
N ALA A 42 -6.35 1.17 8.75
CA ALA A 42 -6.34 0.15 9.79
C ALA A 42 -5.75 0.67 11.09
N THR A 43 -6.27 0.20 12.21
CA THR A 43 -5.84 0.56 13.57
C THR A 43 -5.40 -0.67 14.37
N LYS A 44 -4.33 -0.54 15.15
CA LYS A 44 -3.88 -1.59 16.09
C LYS A 44 -4.35 -1.23 17.50
N ASP A 45 -5.41 -1.87 17.97
CA ASP A 45 -6.06 -1.54 19.25
C ASP A 45 -5.09 -1.54 20.44
N SER A 46 -4.10 -2.43 20.44
CA SER A 46 -3.13 -2.56 21.53
C SER A 46 -2.19 -1.36 21.68
N THR A 47 -2.00 -0.58 20.62
CA THR A 47 -1.06 0.56 20.59
C THR A 47 -1.71 1.87 20.19
N GLY A 48 -2.92 1.85 19.63
CA GLY A 48 -3.59 3.00 19.03
C GLY A 48 -2.93 3.47 17.73
N LEU A 49 -2.03 2.68 17.13
CA LEU A 49 -1.37 3.03 15.87
C LEU A 49 -2.37 2.94 14.72
N ILE A 50 -2.39 3.96 13.86
CA ILE A 50 -3.20 4.00 12.63
C ILE A 50 -2.25 3.94 11.45
N ILE A 51 -2.62 3.18 10.42
CA ILE A 51 -1.91 3.11 9.15
C ILE A 51 -2.88 3.28 7.99
N LEU A 52 -2.36 3.79 6.88
CA LEU A 52 -3.01 3.79 5.58
C LEU A 52 -2.32 2.76 4.70
N VAL A 53 -3.09 2.05 3.87
CA VAL A 53 -2.55 1.01 2.99
C VAL A 53 -3.10 1.19 1.58
N GLU A 54 -2.20 1.25 0.61
CA GLU A 54 -2.48 1.24 -0.82
C GLU A 54 -2.09 -0.14 -1.37
N VAL A 55 -3.02 -0.86 -1.98
CA VAL A 55 -2.81 -2.24 -2.45
C VAL A 55 -2.38 -2.20 -3.91
N LYS A 56 -1.31 -2.90 -4.29
CA LYS A 56 -0.86 -2.98 -5.69
C LYS A 56 -0.51 -4.38 -6.12
N GLU A 57 -1.03 -4.73 -7.29
CA GLU A 57 -0.65 -5.90 -8.07
C GLU A 57 0.56 -5.52 -8.94
N LEU A 58 1.69 -6.17 -8.69
CA LEU A 58 2.95 -5.97 -9.42
C LEU A 58 3.54 -7.30 -9.93
N ASP A 59 2.92 -8.41 -9.56
CA ASP A 59 3.13 -9.77 -10.02
C ASP A 59 2.18 -10.10 -11.18
N ASP A 60 2.60 -11.03 -12.04
CA ASP A 60 1.83 -11.52 -13.20
C ASP A 60 1.28 -10.43 -14.14
N VAL A 61 1.94 -9.27 -14.20
CA VAL A 61 1.61 -8.16 -15.10
C VAL A 61 2.45 -8.18 -16.38
N ASP A 62 1.84 -7.79 -17.51
CA ASP A 62 2.51 -7.74 -18.83
C ASP A 62 3.72 -6.80 -18.87
N SER A 63 3.72 -5.74 -18.07
CA SER A 63 4.81 -4.74 -18.00
C SER A 63 5.14 -4.36 -16.55
N PRO A 64 6.06 -5.09 -15.89
CA PRO A 64 6.42 -4.84 -14.49
C PRO A 64 7.02 -3.45 -14.24
N VAL A 65 7.75 -2.90 -15.21
CA VAL A 65 8.34 -1.55 -15.10
C VAL A 65 7.27 -0.47 -15.13
N GLU A 66 6.26 -0.61 -16.00
CA GLU A 66 5.13 0.32 -16.07
C GLU A 66 4.27 0.22 -14.81
N ALA A 67 4.00 -0.99 -14.32
CA ALA A 67 3.27 -1.20 -13.08
C ALA A 67 4.01 -0.58 -11.88
N LEU A 68 5.32 -0.76 -11.80
CA LEU A 68 6.17 -0.12 -10.79
C LEU A 68 6.13 1.41 -10.90
N ALA A 69 6.27 1.98 -12.10
CA ALA A 69 6.22 3.42 -12.31
C ALA A 69 4.88 4.01 -11.84
N ASN A 70 3.77 3.34 -12.16
CA ASN A 70 2.44 3.74 -11.71
C ASN A 70 2.26 3.64 -10.19
N ALA A 71 2.73 2.55 -9.57
CA ALA A 71 2.67 2.38 -8.12
C ALA A 71 3.49 3.46 -7.39
N VAL A 72 4.72 3.72 -7.85
CA VAL A 72 5.61 4.74 -7.29
C VAL A 72 5.00 6.14 -7.45
N GLY A 73 4.50 6.46 -8.64
CA GLY A 73 3.87 7.75 -8.92
C GLY A 73 2.64 7.99 -8.05
N LYS A 74 1.75 6.99 -7.95
CA LYS A 74 0.54 7.07 -7.11
C LYS A 74 0.90 7.22 -5.63
N TYR A 75 1.82 6.40 -5.12
CA TYR A 75 2.29 6.48 -3.75
C TYR A 75 2.89 7.86 -3.43
N PHE A 76 3.72 8.40 -4.32
CA PHE A 76 4.30 9.74 -4.16
C PHE A 76 3.24 10.84 -4.09
N LEU A 77 2.24 10.81 -4.99
CA LEU A 77 1.15 11.79 -5.00
C LEU A 77 0.32 11.71 -3.72
N TYR A 78 0.01 10.50 -3.27
CA TYR A 78 -0.81 10.28 -2.08
C TYR A 78 -0.08 10.73 -0.82
N ARG A 79 1.19 10.34 -0.64
CA ARG A 79 2.00 10.79 0.50
C ARG A 79 2.18 12.31 0.52
N THR A 80 2.46 12.93 -0.62
CA THR A 80 2.58 14.39 -0.71
C THR A 80 1.28 15.09 -0.32
N SER A 81 0.13 14.51 -0.68
CA SER A 81 -1.19 15.04 -0.35
C SER A 81 -1.54 14.88 1.14
N LEU A 82 -1.16 13.76 1.76
CA LEU A 82 -1.28 13.57 3.21
C LEU A 82 -0.45 14.61 3.96
N ASN A 83 0.78 14.86 3.51
CA ASN A 83 1.67 15.86 4.10
C ASN A 83 1.11 17.29 3.97
N ASP A 84 0.56 17.66 2.80
CA ASP A 84 -0.09 18.96 2.59
C ASP A 84 -1.26 19.20 3.55
N LYS A 85 -1.96 18.12 3.92
CA LYS A 85 -3.08 18.15 4.87
C LYS A 85 -2.66 17.95 6.33
N GLU A 86 -1.36 17.92 6.61
CA GLU A 86 -0.79 17.67 7.94
C GLU A 86 -1.26 16.33 8.55
N ILE A 87 -1.60 15.35 7.71
CA ILE A 87 -1.98 14.00 8.13
C ILE A 87 -0.72 13.16 8.28
N ASN A 88 -0.30 12.94 9.52
CA ASN A 88 0.94 12.23 9.87
C ASN A 88 0.78 10.69 9.93
N THR A 89 -0.25 10.14 9.29
CA THR A 89 -0.50 8.68 9.26
C THR A 89 0.38 8.02 8.20
N PRO A 90 1.18 6.99 8.53
CA PRO A 90 2.05 6.34 7.57
C PRO A 90 1.24 5.62 6.48
N LEU A 91 1.65 5.82 5.22
CA LEU A 91 1.10 5.13 4.05
C LEU A 91 2.02 3.97 3.66
N TYR A 92 1.50 2.75 3.67
CA TYR A 92 2.17 1.55 3.19
C TYR A 92 1.69 1.17 1.79
N LEU A 93 2.62 0.71 0.96
CA LEU A 93 2.31 0.03 -0.29
C LEU A 93 2.26 -1.48 -0.01
N ALA A 94 1.07 -2.08 -0.07
CA ALA A 94 0.88 -3.51 0.09
C ALA A 94 1.12 -4.24 -1.25
N VAL A 95 2.04 -5.20 -1.24
CA VAL A 95 2.45 -5.99 -2.41
C VAL A 95 2.58 -7.46 -2.02
N SER A 96 2.32 -8.36 -2.97
CA SER A 96 2.42 -9.80 -2.73
C SER A 96 3.89 -10.22 -2.50
N VAL A 97 4.09 -11.39 -1.89
CA VAL A 97 5.42 -12.02 -1.80
C VAL A 97 6.05 -12.20 -3.19
N ALA A 98 5.25 -12.55 -4.20
CA ALA A 98 5.70 -12.74 -5.57
C ALA A 98 6.22 -11.42 -6.17
N ALA A 99 5.48 -10.32 -6.02
CA ALA A 99 5.92 -8.98 -6.44
C ALA A 99 7.21 -8.55 -5.73
N TYR A 100 7.32 -8.83 -4.42
CA TYR A 100 8.50 -8.52 -3.63
C TYR A 100 9.74 -9.29 -4.09
N GLN A 101 9.58 -10.58 -4.42
CA GLN A 101 10.65 -11.43 -4.93
C GLN A 101 10.94 -11.19 -6.43
N GLY A 102 9.99 -10.64 -7.18
CA GLY A 102 10.12 -10.25 -8.58
C GLY A 102 10.71 -8.86 -8.74
N ILE A 103 9.97 -7.95 -9.40
CA ILE A 103 10.45 -6.63 -9.82
C ILE A 103 11.03 -5.78 -8.67
N LEU A 104 10.56 -5.96 -7.44
CA LEU A 104 11.05 -5.22 -6.27
C LEU A 104 12.38 -5.76 -5.72
N SER A 105 12.78 -6.98 -6.08
CA SER A 105 14.10 -7.54 -5.75
C SER A 105 15.19 -7.14 -6.75
N GLU A 106 14.80 -6.68 -7.94
CA GLU A 106 15.71 -6.15 -8.95
C GLU A 106 16.27 -4.78 -8.55
N THR A 107 17.38 -4.37 -9.19
CA THR A 107 18.02 -3.07 -8.90
C THR A 107 17.07 -1.90 -9.12
N ILE A 108 16.23 -1.93 -10.16
CA ILE A 108 15.28 -0.85 -10.45
C ILE A 108 14.22 -0.71 -9.35
N GLY A 109 13.64 -1.81 -8.89
CA GLY A 109 12.67 -1.83 -7.80
C GLY A 109 13.28 -1.38 -6.48
N LYS A 110 14.46 -1.89 -6.13
CA LYS A 110 15.22 -1.48 -4.93
C LYS A 110 15.51 0.02 -4.92
N LEU A 111 15.96 0.57 -6.06
CA LEU A 111 16.21 2.00 -6.19
C LEU A 111 14.92 2.80 -6.05
N ALA A 112 13.83 2.38 -6.70
CA ALA A 112 12.53 3.06 -6.61
C ALA A 112 12.00 3.10 -5.17
N VAL A 113 12.04 1.97 -4.45
CA VAL A 113 11.62 1.88 -3.04
C VAL A 113 12.49 2.75 -2.14
N THR A 114 13.82 2.63 -2.26
CA THR A 114 14.77 3.34 -1.39
C THR A 114 14.73 4.86 -1.65
N GLN A 115 14.83 5.30 -2.90
CA GLN A 115 14.82 6.73 -3.23
C GLN A 115 13.43 7.35 -3.03
N GLY A 116 12.38 6.55 -3.21
CA GLY A 116 11.00 6.96 -2.95
C GLY A 116 10.65 7.00 -1.47
N ASN A 117 11.48 6.47 -0.56
CA ASN A 117 11.14 6.21 0.84
C ASN A 117 9.78 5.49 0.98
N ILE A 118 9.57 4.44 0.19
CA ILE A 118 8.29 3.73 0.13
C ILE A 118 8.25 2.70 1.26
N LEU A 119 7.28 2.85 2.17
CA LEU A 119 7.00 1.84 3.19
C LEU A 119 6.30 0.66 2.53
N LEU A 120 6.78 -0.56 2.74
CA LEU A 120 6.19 -1.76 2.16
C LEU A 120 5.50 -2.64 3.22
N LEU A 121 4.34 -3.17 2.85
CA LEU A 121 3.66 -4.26 3.53
C LEU A 121 3.69 -5.47 2.58
N ILE A 122 4.42 -6.52 2.94
CA ILE A 122 4.50 -7.73 2.13
C ILE A 122 3.48 -8.74 2.67
N PHE A 123 2.59 -9.22 1.81
CA PHE A 123 1.57 -10.20 2.20
C PHE A 123 1.63 -11.45 1.32
N ASP A 124 1.24 -12.59 1.90
CA ASP A 124 1.04 -13.84 1.17
C ASP A 124 -0.44 -13.91 0.73
N PRO A 125 -0.73 -13.97 -0.58
CA PRO A 125 -2.10 -13.99 -1.08
C PRO A 125 -2.82 -15.31 -0.82
N GLU A 126 -2.10 -16.43 -0.67
CA GLU A 126 -2.71 -17.75 -0.43
C GLU A 126 -3.04 -17.95 1.05
N GLN A 127 -2.13 -17.55 1.94
CA GLN A 127 -2.32 -17.68 3.39
C GLN A 127 -3.09 -16.51 4.00
N GLU A 128 -3.24 -15.42 3.24
CA GLU A 128 -3.82 -14.16 3.68
C GLU A 128 -3.15 -13.68 4.96
N GLU A 129 -1.82 -13.55 4.91
CA GLU A 129 -0.99 -13.20 6.06
C GLU A 129 -0.04 -12.05 5.72
N VAL A 130 0.19 -11.17 6.68
CA VAL A 130 1.30 -10.21 6.58
C VAL A 130 2.60 -10.94 6.87
N VAL A 131 3.47 -11.00 5.88
CA VAL A 131 4.77 -11.68 5.96
C VAL A 131 5.83 -10.74 6.53
N ARG A 132 5.81 -9.47 6.12
CA ARG A 132 6.84 -8.51 6.53
C ARG A 132 6.39 -7.05 6.38
N TRP A 133 6.84 -6.22 7.31
CA TRP A 133 6.80 -4.77 7.21
C TRP A 133 8.22 -4.23 6.91
N ILE A 134 8.37 -3.35 5.92
CA ILE A 134 9.64 -2.71 5.57
C ILE A 134 9.47 -1.19 5.70
N PRO A 135 10.16 -0.53 6.66
CA PRO A 135 10.14 0.91 6.83
C PRO A 135 11.07 1.63 5.85
#